data_AF-A0A1R1XZ41-F1
#
_entry.id   AF-A0A1R1XZ41-F1
#
_cell.length_a   1.000
_cell.length_b   1.000
_cell.length_c   1.000
_cell.angle_alpha   90.00
_cell.angle_beta   90.00
_cell.angle_gamma   90.00
#
_symmetry.space_group_name_H-M   'P 1'
#
loop_
_entity.id
_entity.type
_entity.pdbx_description
1 polymer ?
#
loop_
_entity_poly.entity_id
_entity_poly.type
_entity_poly.pdbx_seq_one_letter_code
_entity_poly.pdbx_strand_id
1 'polypeptide(L)'
;MSISEKIEVLNALQNENNASKVTKMKGINESTLRYNIRNSEKIRKFDTISSSYSKDKTFYHRREIISKMEKSLKEWIELQLRNNSAATTASIKQKAQ
;
A
#
# COMPACT_ATOMS: atom_id res chain seq x y z
N MET A 1 -6.36 -1.75 9.74
CA MET A 1 -4.96 -1.33 9.88
C MET A 1 -4.40 -0.87 8.54
N SER A 2 -3.99 0.39 8.45
CA SER A 2 -3.31 1.02 7.30
C SER A 2 -1.89 0.49 7.12
N ILE A 3 -1.17 0.94 6.10
CA ILE A 3 0.23 0.54 5.89
C ILE A 3 1.13 1.28 6.88
N SER A 4 0.88 2.57 7.11
CA SER A 4 1.59 3.39 8.11
C SER A 4 1.54 2.72 9.49
N GLU A 5 0.35 2.32 9.94
CA GLU A 5 0.17 1.64 11.23
C GLU A 5 0.94 0.30 11.29
N LYS A 6 0.95 -0.48 10.20
CA LYS A 6 1.71 -1.73 10.14
C LYS A 6 3.21 -1.50 10.23
N ILE A 7 3.73 -0.46 9.58
CA ILE A 7 5.15 -0.09 9.65
C ILE A 7 5.52 0.35 11.06
N GLU A 8 4.68 1.15 11.72
CA GLU A 8 4.90 1.53 13.11
C GLU A 8 4.95 0.33 14.06
N VAL A 9 4.05 -0.65 13.88
CA VAL A 9 4.06 -1.90 14.66
C VAL A 9 5.37 -2.67 14.45
N LEU A 10 5.85 -2.77 13.20
CA LEU A 10 7.10 -3.46 12.88
C LEU A 10 8.32 -2.73 13.45
N ASN A 11 8.35 -1.40 13.40
CA ASN A 11 9.43 -0.59 13.95
C ASN A 11 9.43 -0.65 15.49
N ALA A 12 8.26 -0.61 16.13
CA ALA A 12 8.12 -0.81 17.57
C ALA A 12 8.64 -2.18 18.02
N LEU A 13 8.35 -3.24 17.26
CA LEU A 13 8.85 -4.58 17.54
C LEU A 13 10.38 -4.66 17.42
N GLN A 14 10.97 -3.99 16.43
CA GLN A 14 12.41 -3.92 16.25
C GLN A 14 13.10 -3.18 17.41
N ASN A 15 12.47 -2.15 17.97
CA ASN A 15 13.03 -1.36 19.06
C ASN A 15 12.85 -2.02 20.44
N GLU A 16 11.69 -2.62 20.72
CA GLU A 16 11.39 -3.19 22.05
C GLU A 16 11.77 -4.67 22.20
N ASN A 17 11.96 -5.38 21.09
CA ASN A 17 12.24 -6.82 21.02
C ASN A 17 11.26 -7.70 21.85
N ASN A 18 10.04 -7.21 22.11
CA ASN A 18 9.04 -7.89 22.94
C ASN A 18 7.63 -7.78 22.32
N ALA A 19 7.12 -8.91 21.82
CA ALA A 19 5.82 -8.99 21.16
C ALA A 19 4.61 -8.69 22.07
N SER A 20 4.66 -9.11 23.34
CA SER A 20 3.57 -8.89 24.31
C SER A 20 3.48 -7.41 24.71
N LYS A 21 4.63 -6.75 24.83
CA LYS A 21 4.67 -5.31 25.12
C LYS A 21 4.15 -4.50 23.93
N VAL A 22 4.57 -4.84 22.71
CA VAL A 22 4.12 -4.16 21.48
C VAL A 22 2.63 -4.33 21.23
N THR A 23 2.08 -5.54 21.46
CA THR A 23 0.63 -5.79 21.32
C THR A 23 -0.20 -4.96 22.29
N LYS A 24 0.24 -4.85 23.55
CA LYS A 24 -0.39 -3.97 24.55
C LYS A 24 -0.25 -2.49 24.18
N MET A 25 0.95 -2.05 23.81
CA MET A 25 1.24 -0.65 23.47
C MET A 25 0.42 -0.17 22.26
N LYS A 26 0.31 -1.00 21.23
CA LYS A 26 -0.42 -0.66 19.99
C LYS A 26 -1.90 -1.08 20.03
N GLY A 27 -2.36 -1.73 21.09
CA GLY A 27 -3.76 -2.19 21.21
C GLY A 27 -4.16 -3.20 20.15
N ILE A 28 -3.25 -4.10 19.75
CA ILE A 28 -3.48 -5.08 18.68
C ILE A 28 -3.45 -6.51 19.21
N ASN A 29 -4.21 -7.40 18.56
CA ASN A 29 -4.20 -8.82 18.88
C ASN A 29 -2.89 -9.49 18.41
N GLU A 30 -2.49 -10.54 19.12
CA GLU A 30 -1.27 -11.30 18.79
C GLU A 30 -1.35 -11.94 17.40
N SER A 31 -2.55 -12.37 16.97
CA SER A 31 -2.79 -12.87 15.61
C SER A 31 -2.48 -11.81 14.54
N THR A 32 -2.83 -10.55 14.80
CA THR A 32 -2.53 -9.41 13.92
C THR A 32 -1.04 -9.12 13.88
N LEU A 33 -0.36 -9.16 15.04
CA LEU A 33 1.09 -9.00 15.10
C LEU A 33 1.81 -10.09 14.29
N ARG A 34 1.42 -11.36 14.47
CA ARG A 34 1.95 -12.50 13.70
C ARG A 34 1.74 -12.32 12.19
N TYR A 35 0.56 -11.85 11.78
CA TYR A 35 0.29 -11.55 10.37
C TYR A 35 1.23 -10.47 9.82
N ASN A 36 1.44 -9.38 10.56
CA ASN A 36 2.34 -8.29 10.15
C ASN A 36 3.79 -8.77 10.04
N ILE A 37 4.27 -9.57 10.99
CA ILE A 37 5.62 -10.16 10.96
C ILE A 37 5.79 -11.02 9.69
N ARG A 38 4.84 -11.94 9.45
CA ARG A 38 4.86 -12.85 8.28
C ARG A 38 4.86 -12.09 6.95
N ASN A 39 4.24 -10.92 6.89
CA ASN A 39 4.12 -10.12 5.67
C ASN A 39 5.03 -8.88 5.66
N SER A 40 6.01 -8.80 6.56
CA SER A 40 6.83 -7.61 6.79
C SER A 40 7.52 -7.10 5.53
N GLU A 41 8.11 -7.97 4.71
CA GLU A 41 8.73 -7.59 3.45
C GLU A 41 7.74 -6.95 2.46
N LYS A 42 6.54 -7.54 2.33
CA LYS A 42 5.51 -7.02 1.44
C LYS A 42 5.01 -5.66 1.93
N ILE A 43 4.84 -5.50 3.24
CA ILE A 43 4.41 -4.25 3.86
C ILE A 43 5.47 -3.16 3.61
N ARG A 44 6.77 -3.44 3.79
CA ARG A 44 7.86 -2.49 3.53
C ARG A 44 8.00 -2.13 2.05
N LYS A 45 7.90 -3.10 1.14
CA LYS A 45 7.87 -2.85 -0.31
C LYS A 45 6.69 -1.98 -0.73
N PHE A 46 5.53 -2.20 -0.12
CA PHE A 46 4.35 -1.40 -0.42
C PHE A 46 4.48 0.03 0.13
N ASP A 47 5.08 0.19 1.31
CA ASP A 47 5.37 1.50 1.88
C ASP A 47 6.33 2.34 1.00
N THR A 48 7.34 1.74 0.37
CA THR A 48 8.25 2.50 -0.51
C THR A 48 7.62 2.93 -1.83
N ILE A 49 6.66 2.16 -2.36
CA ILE A 49 6.05 2.40 -3.68
C ILE A 49 4.81 3.32 -3.57
N SER A 50 4.14 3.33 -2.41
CA SER A 50 2.87 4.01 -2.23
C SER A 50 3.03 5.52 -1.98
N SER A 51 2.14 6.31 -2.57
CA SER A 51 2.03 7.74 -2.24
C SER A 51 1.58 7.92 -0.78
N SER A 52 1.98 9.03 -0.15
CA SER A 52 1.64 9.36 1.24
C SER A 52 0.13 9.25 1.50
N TYR A 53 -0.68 9.76 0.58
CA TYR A 53 -2.15 9.66 0.63
C TYR A 53 -2.67 8.21 0.71
N SER A 54 -1.99 7.29 0.04
CA SER A 54 -2.41 5.90 -0.01
C SER A 54 -2.06 5.17 1.29
N LYS A 55 -0.94 5.50 1.94
CA LYS A 55 -0.41 4.78 3.11
C LYS A 55 -1.32 4.82 4.33
N ASP A 56 -2.02 5.94 4.52
CA ASP A 56 -2.88 6.18 5.68
C ASP A 56 -4.28 5.58 5.54
N LYS A 57 -4.64 5.09 4.35
CA LYS A 57 -5.92 4.39 4.15
C LYS A 57 -5.87 2.95 4.60
N THR A 58 -6.99 2.47 5.13
CA THR A 58 -7.17 1.06 5.45
C THR A 58 -7.24 0.27 4.15
N PHE A 59 -6.24 -0.58 3.89
CA PHE A 59 -6.19 -1.38 2.67
C PHE A 59 -7.02 -2.66 2.80
N TYR A 60 -7.85 -2.90 1.78
CA TYR A 60 -8.39 -4.21 1.45
C TYR A 60 -7.54 -4.86 0.37
N HIS A 61 -7.60 -6.19 0.28
CA HIS A 61 -6.95 -6.93 -0.80
C HIS A 61 -7.49 -6.43 -2.16
N ARG A 62 -6.68 -5.70 -2.92
CA ARG A 62 -7.01 -5.27 -4.27
C ARG A 62 -6.83 -6.45 -5.21
N ARG A 63 -7.85 -6.76 -6.02
CA ARG A 63 -7.78 -7.87 -7.00
C ARG A 63 -6.65 -7.62 -7.99
N GLU A 64 -5.90 -8.67 -8.32
CA GLU A 64 -4.74 -8.61 -9.20
C GLU A 64 -5.06 -8.01 -10.58
N ILE A 65 -6.25 -8.32 -11.12
CA ILE A 65 -6.70 -7.78 -12.41
C ILE A 65 -6.80 -6.25 -12.39
N ILE A 66 -7.32 -5.67 -11.31
CA ILE A 66 -7.42 -4.22 -11.15
C ILE A 66 -6.02 -3.60 -11.08
N SER A 67 -5.11 -4.23 -10.33
CA SER A 67 -3.73 -3.74 -10.20
C SER A 67 -2.98 -3.77 -11.55
N LYS A 68 -3.22 -4.78 -12.39
CA LYS A 68 -2.65 -4.87 -13.74
C LYS A 68 -3.19 -3.76 -14.65
N MET A 69 -4.52 -3.55 -14.64
CA MET A 69 -5.16 -2.50 -15.42
C MET A 69 -4.65 -1.11 -15.03
N GLU A 70 -4.57 -0.80 -13.73
CA GLU A 70 -4.08 0.49 -13.24
C GLU A 70 -2.62 0.74 -13.63
N LYS A 71 -1.78 -0.31 -13.63
CA LYS A 71 -0.38 -0.19 -14.07
C LYS A 71 -0.30 0.19 -15.55
N SER A 72 -1.00 -0.54 -16.42
CA SER A 72 -1.03 -0.24 -17.85
C SER A 72 -1.63 1.14 -18.16
N LEU A 73 -2.65 1.54 -17.39
CA LEU A 73 -3.25 2.87 -17.52
C LEU A 73 -2.28 3.98 -17.11
N LYS A 74 -1.52 3.78 -16.02
CA LYS A 74 -0.49 4.72 -15.57
C LYS A 74 0.61 4.90 -16.64
N GLU A 75 1.12 3.81 -17.19
CA GLU A 75 2.13 3.85 -18.28
C GLU A 75 1.60 4.63 -19.49
N TRP A 76 0.32 4.41 -19.84
CA TRP A 76 -0.32 5.16 -20.94
C TRP A 76 -0.48 6.65 -20.63
N ILE A 77 -0.91 7.03 -19.42
CA ILE A 77 -1.02 8.43 -19.01
C ILE A 77 0.35 9.11 -19.07
N GLU A 78 1.40 8.46 -18.56
CA GLU A 78 2.76 9.00 -18.61
C GLU A 78 3.24 9.21 -20.06
N LEU A 79 2.88 8.32 -20.99
CA LEU A 79 3.17 8.48 -22.40
C LEU A 79 2.41 9.67 -23.01
N GLN A 80 1.12 9.86 -22.69
CA GLN A 80 0.34 11.01 -23.16
C GLN A 80 0.93 12.33 -22.67
N LEU A 81 1.33 12.40 -21.40
CA LEU A 81 1.97 13.57 -20.80
C LEU A 81 3.30 13.92 -21.50
N ARG A 82 4.14 12.91 -21.83
CA ARG A 82 5.38 13.13 -22.60
C ARG A 82 5.12 13.68 -24.00
N ASN A 83 3.99 13.31 -24.61
CA ASN A 83 3.59 13.76 -25.94
C ASN A 83 2.82 15.10 -25.91
N ASN A 84 2.83 15.85 -24.79
CA ASN A 84 2.04 17.07 -24.58
C ASN A 84 0.52 16.89 -24.87
N SER A 85 0.03 15.66 -24.76
CA SER A 85 -1.37 15.32 -24.99
C SER A 85 -2.10 15.20 -23.65
N ALA A 86 -3.23 15.89 -23.51
CA ALA A 86 -4.00 15.88 -22.28
C ALA A 86 -4.70 14.52 -22.08
N ALA A 87 -4.32 13.79 -21.03
CA ALA A 87 -5.07 12.64 -20.55
C ALA A 87 -6.30 13.13 -19.77
N THR A 88 -7.42 13.37 -20.47
CA THR A 88 -8.69 13.76 -19.85
C THR A 88 -9.38 12.56 -19.20
N THR A 89 -10.27 12.82 -18.24
CA THR A 89 -11.07 11.76 -17.59
C THR A 89 -11.85 10.90 -18.60
N ALA A 90 -12.28 11.49 -19.73
CA ALA A 90 -12.95 10.78 -20.80
C ALA A 90 -12.02 9.81 -21.53
N SER A 91 -10.81 10.24 -21.91
CA SER A 91 -9.85 9.39 -22.61
C SER A 91 -9.29 8.28 -21.72
N ILE A 92 -9.13 8.55 -20.43
CA ILE A 92 -8.77 7.55 -19.41
C ILE A 92 -9.85 6.46 -19.31
N LYS A 93 -11.13 6.85 -19.24
CA LYS A 93 -12.25 5.88 -19.19
C LYS A 93 -12.32 5.03 -20.46
N GLN A 94 -12.15 5.65 -21.63
CA GLN A 94 -12.16 4.94 -22.91
C GLN A 94 -11.03 3.91 -23.01
N LYS A 95 -9.84 4.22 -22.47
CA LYS A 95 -8.70 3.30 -22.47
C LYS A 95 -8.83 2.14 -21.46
N ALA A 96 -9.66 2.32 -20.43
CA ALA A 96 -9.86 1.35 -19.35
C ALA A 96 -11.00 0.34 -19.59
N GLN A 97 -11.82 0.54 -20.63
CA GLN A 97 -12.80 -0.45 -21.14
C GLN A 97 -12.11 -1.48 -22.03
#